data_AF-A0A9D5GBK1-F1
#
_entry.id   AF-A0A9D5GBK1-F1
#
_cell.length_a   1.000
_cell.length_b   1.000
_cell.length_c   1.000
_cell.angle_alpha   90.00
_cell.angle_beta   90.00
_cell.angle_gamma   90.00
#
_symmetry.space_group_name_H-M   'P 1'
#
loop_
_entity.id
_entity.type
_entity.pdbx_description
1 polymer ?
#
loop_
_entity_poly.entity_id
_entity_poly.type
_entity_poly.pdbx_seq_one_letter_code
_entity_poly.pdbx_strand_id
1 'polypeptide(L)'
;ALTGERFAARRALAIRLVHELASHVALDDAVARIAGEIASASPSAVARTKALFATVRERTYDATLDLTASAIAEQRTSPEGQDGLRAFLEKRRPAWHGATQPH
;
A
#
# COMPACT_ATOMS: atom_id res chain seq x y z
N ALA A 1 -10.88 23.59 10.42
CA ALA A 1 -12.31 23.21 10.52
C ALA A 1 -13.02 24.28 11.35
N LEU A 2 -14.18 24.78 10.92
CA LEU A 2 -14.83 25.95 11.53
C LEU A 2 -15.85 25.58 12.63
N THR A 3 -16.65 24.52 12.43
CA THR A 3 -17.75 24.14 13.35
C THR A 3 -17.41 23.03 14.35
N GLY A 4 -16.42 22.19 14.04
CA GLY A 4 -16.06 21.04 14.89
C GLY A 4 -17.16 19.98 15.04
N GLU A 5 -18.18 20.00 14.18
CA GLU A 5 -19.32 19.07 14.24
C GLU A 5 -18.87 17.60 14.10
N ARG A 6 -19.41 16.74 14.96
CA ARG A 6 -19.18 15.28 14.89
C ARG A 6 -20.14 14.66 13.88
N PHE A 7 -19.64 13.71 13.09
CA PHE A 7 -20.45 12.96 12.14
C PHE A 7 -20.24 11.45 12.30
N ALA A 8 -21.22 10.67 11.86
CA ALA A 8 -21.19 9.22 11.96
C ALA A 8 -20.19 8.58 10.98
N ALA A 9 -19.71 7.37 11.31
CA ALA A 9 -18.78 6.61 10.46
C ALA A 9 -19.31 6.37 9.03
N ARG A 10 -20.63 6.21 8.85
CA ARG A 10 -21.26 6.12 7.53
C ARG A 10 -21.00 7.36 6.66
N ARG A 11 -21.02 8.55 7.27
CA ARG A 11 -20.68 9.79 6.56
C ARG A 11 -19.19 9.84 6.23
N ALA A 12 -18.32 9.39 7.15
CA ALA A 12 -16.88 9.27 6.91
C ALA A 12 -16.57 8.40 5.67
N LEU A 13 -17.26 7.26 5.53
CA LEU A 13 -17.12 6.39 4.37
C LEU A 13 -17.63 7.07 3.09
N ALA A 14 -18.80 7.71 3.15
CA ALA A 14 -19.41 8.39 1.99
C ALA A 14 -18.53 9.51 1.43
N ILE A 15 -17.77 10.22 2.29
CA ILE A 15 -16.82 11.26 1.86
C ILE A 15 -15.40 10.74 1.64
N ARG A 16 -15.18 9.41 1.67
CA ARG A 16 -13.88 8.74 1.49
C ARG A 16 -12.81 9.12 2.52
N LEU A 17 -13.21 9.52 3.72
CA LEU A 17 -12.28 9.72 4.84
C LEU A 17 -11.78 8.38 5.40
N VAL A 18 -12.65 7.37 5.43
CA VAL A 18 -12.29 5.98 5.77
C VAL A 18 -12.54 5.09 4.56
N HIS A 19 -11.79 4.00 4.46
CA HIS A 19 -11.86 3.06 3.33
C HIS A 19 -12.95 2.00 3.52
N GLU A 20 -13.21 1.60 4.77
CA GLU A 20 -14.11 0.49 5.12
C GLU A 20 -14.74 0.73 6.50
N LEU A 21 -15.90 0.10 6.74
CA LEU A 21 -16.54 0.06 8.04
C LEU A 21 -16.61 -1.39 8.52
N ALA A 22 -16.24 -1.62 9.78
CA ALA A 22 -16.37 -2.91 10.45
C ALA A 22 -17.29 -2.76 11.69
N SER A 23 -17.93 -3.86 12.09
CA SER A 23 -18.54 -3.94 13.42
C SER A 23 -17.43 -4.02 14.47
N HIS A 24 -17.76 -3.73 15.73
CA HIS A 24 -16.77 -3.82 16.82
C HIS A 24 -16.14 -5.22 16.92
N VAL A 25 -16.92 -6.27 16.69
CA VAL A 25 -16.45 -7.67 16.80
C VAL A 25 -15.56 -8.06 15.61
N ALA A 26 -15.75 -7.44 14.44
CA ALA A 26 -15.00 -7.75 13.22
C ALA A 26 -13.82 -6.78 12.97
N LEU A 27 -13.57 -5.83 13.87
CA LEU A 27 -12.58 -4.78 13.67
C LEU A 27 -11.17 -5.34 13.52
N ASP A 28 -10.77 -6.23 14.44
CA ASP A 28 -9.43 -6.83 14.43
C ASP A 28 -9.20 -7.69 13.18
N ASP A 29 -10.21 -8.45 12.76
CA ASP A 29 -10.15 -9.25 11.53
C ASP A 29 -9.99 -8.38 10.28
N ALA A 30 -10.71 -7.25 10.20
CA ALA A 30 -10.59 -6.31 9.10
C ALA A 30 -9.19 -5.68 9.05
N VAL A 31 -8.65 -5.29 10.21
CA VAL A 31 -7.29 -4.76 10.32
C VAL A 31 -6.26 -5.81 9.92
N ALA A 32 -6.36 -7.04 10.45
CA ALA A 32 -5.45 -8.13 10.16
C ALA A 32 -5.45 -8.49 8.67
N ARG A 33 -6.63 -8.51 8.04
CA ARG A 33 -6.77 -8.75 6.60
C ARG A 33 -6.03 -7.68 5.78
N ILE A 34 -6.30 -6.40 6.02
CA ILE A 34 -5.68 -5.29 5.27
C ILE A 34 -4.16 -5.25 5.51
N ALA A 35 -3.73 -5.42 6.77
CA ALA A 35 -2.31 -5.45 7.12
C ALA A 35 -1.61 -6.64 6.46
N GLY A 36 -2.26 -7.81 6.42
CA GLY A 36 -1.75 -9.00 5.75
C GLY A 36 -1.64 -8.82 4.23
N GLU A 37 -2.62 -8.19 3.59
CA GLU A 37 -2.57 -7.84 2.17
C GLU A 37 -1.36 -6.93 1.86
N ILE A 38 -1.14 -5.89 2.68
CA ILE A 38 0.01 -4.98 2.53
C ILE A 38 1.33 -5.73 2.79
N ALA A 39 1.40 -6.53 3.85
CA ALA A 39 2.58 -7.29 4.23
C ALA A 39 2.91 -8.42 3.24
N SER A 40 1.96 -8.82 2.38
CA SER A 40 2.21 -9.77 1.31
C SER A 40 3.07 -9.20 0.18
N ALA A 41 3.10 -7.87 0.04
CA ALA A 41 3.92 -7.18 -0.94
C ALA A 41 5.35 -6.99 -0.44
N SER A 42 6.27 -6.69 -1.37
CA SER A 42 7.65 -6.35 -1.04
C SER A 42 7.70 -5.06 -0.19
N PRO A 43 8.43 -5.04 0.95
CA PRO A 43 8.52 -3.87 1.81
C PRO A 43 9.05 -2.63 1.06
N SER A 44 10.05 -2.81 0.20
CA SER A 44 10.58 -1.70 -0.61
C SER A 44 9.55 -1.19 -1.61
N ALA A 45 8.74 -2.07 -2.22
CA ALA A 45 7.69 -1.67 -3.16
C ALA A 45 6.63 -0.81 -2.44
N VAL A 46 6.13 -1.27 -1.28
CA VAL A 46 5.13 -0.53 -0.50
C VAL A 46 5.65 0.86 -0.11
N ALA A 47 6.88 0.94 0.41
CA ALA A 47 7.50 2.19 0.83
C ALA A 47 7.67 3.17 -0.34
N ARG A 48 8.19 2.69 -1.48
CA ARG A 48 8.44 3.53 -2.66
C ARG A 48 7.15 3.97 -3.33
N THR A 49 6.14 3.10 -3.42
CA THR A 49 4.83 3.49 -3.94
C THR A 49 4.19 4.58 -3.08
N LYS A 50 4.25 4.45 -1.74
CA LYS A 50 3.73 5.47 -0.83
C LYS A 50 4.47 6.81 -0.99
N ALA A 51 5.78 6.79 -1.13
CA ALA A 51 6.59 7.98 -1.37
C ALA A 51 6.27 8.62 -2.74
N LEU A 52 6.13 7.81 -3.79
CA LEU A 52 5.79 8.28 -5.13
C LEU A 52 4.42 8.96 -5.15
N PHE A 53 3.42 8.42 -4.44
CA PHE A 53 2.11 9.06 -4.31
C PHE A 53 2.17 10.48 -3.74
N ALA A 54 3.03 10.70 -2.74
CA ALA A 54 3.21 12.04 -2.17
C ALA A 54 3.77 13.02 -3.21
N THR A 55 4.72 12.57 -4.03
CA THR A 55 5.36 13.40 -5.06
C THR A 55 4.44 13.70 -6.25
N VAL A 56 3.67 12.72 -6.73
CA VAL A 56 2.82 12.90 -7.92
C VAL A 56 1.56 13.71 -7.65
N ARG A 57 1.05 13.70 -6.41
CA ARG A 57 -0.19 14.41 -6.03
C ARG A 57 -0.13 15.92 -6.28
N GLU A 58 1.07 16.50 -6.31
CA GLU A 58 1.30 17.94 -6.44
C GLU A 58 1.72 18.34 -7.87
N ARG A 59 1.63 17.42 -8.83
CA ARG A 59 2.15 17.60 -10.21
C ARG A 59 1.10 17.26 -11.26
N THR A 60 1.28 17.81 -12.46
CA THR A 60 0.46 17.44 -13.62
C THR A 60 0.82 16.04 -14.11
N TYR A 61 -0.10 15.40 -14.82
CA TYR A 61 0.13 14.07 -15.40
C TYR A 61 1.42 14.02 -16.24
N ASP A 62 1.58 14.94 -17.20
CA ASP A 62 2.75 14.99 -18.08
C ASP A 62 4.07 15.13 -17.29
N ALA A 63 4.08 15.94 -16.22
CA ALA A 63 5.25 16.12 -15.36
C ALA A 63 5.58 14.89 -14.49
N THR A 64 4.71 13.88 -14.45
CA THR A 64 4.89 12.66 -13.65
C THR A 64 5.18 11.42 -14.50
N LEU A 65 5.06 11.47 -15.83
CA LEU A 65 5.27 10.33 -16.71
C LEU A 65 6.66 9.73 -16.55
N ASP A 66 7.71 10.52 -16.78
CA ASP A 66 9.09 10.02 -16.70
C ASP A 66 9.48 9.62 -15.26
N LEU A 67 8.99 10.37 -14.26
CA LEU A 67 9.22 10.09 -12.85
C LEU A 67 8.63 8.72 -12.47
N THR A 68 7.39 8.45 -12.84
CA THR A 68 6.69 7.21 -12.52
C THR A 68 7.28 6.03 -13.29
N ALA A 69 7.58 6.21 -14.58
CA ALA A 69 8.24 5.20 -15.40
C ALA A 69 9.61 4.79 -14.82
N SER A 70 10.43 5.77 -14.42
CA SER A 70 11.74 5.54 -13.81
C SER A 70 11.61 4.81 -12.48
N ALA A 71 10.70 5.26 -11.60
CA ALA A 71 10.46 4.62 -10.31
C ALA A 71 10.01 3.16 -10.45
N ILE A 72 9.14 2.87 -11.42
CA ILE A 72 8.68 1.50 -11.73
C ILE A 72 9.84 0.65 -12.25
N ALA A 73 10.63 1.17 -13.20
CA ALA A 73 11.76 0.46 -13.78
C ALA A 73 12.82 0.11 -12.72
N GLU A 74 13.17 1.07 -11.86
CA GLU A 74 14.08 0.86 -10.74
C GLU A 74 13.54 -0.18 -9.75
N GLN A 75 12.23 -0.16 -9.46
CA GLN A 75 11.66 -1.17 -8.55
C GLN A 75 11.70 -2.55 -9.17
N ARG A 76 11.45 -2.64 -10.48
CA ARG A 76 11.48 -3.89 -11.25
C ARG A 76 12.87 -4.52 -11.27
N THR A 77 13.93 -3.71 -11.34
CA THR A 77 15.33 -4.18 -11.38
C THR A 77 15.97 -4.33 -9.99
N SER A 78 15.26 -3.94 -8.92
CA SER A 78 15.74 -4.08 -7.54
C SER A 78 15.85 -5.56 -7.10
N PRO A 79 16.63 -5.88 -6.05
CA PRO A 79 16.72 -7.24 -5.51
C PRO A 79 15.37 -7.86 -5.15
N GLU A 80 14.49 -7.11 -4.47
CA GLU A 80 13.13 -7.57 -4.15
C GLU A 80 12.25 -7.70 -5.41
N GLY A 81 12.39 -6.78 -6.39
CA GLY A 81 11.67 -6.88 -7.66
C GLY A 81 12.04 -8.13 -8.46
N GLN A 82 13.33 -8.45 -8.51
CA GLN A 82 13.86 -9.64 -9.18
C GLN A 82 13.49 -10.92 -8.45
N ASP A 83 13.57 -10.94 -7.11
CA ASP A 83 13.14 -12.10 -6.32
C ASP A 83 11.63 -12.33 -6.44
N GLY A 84 10.81 -11.28 -6.44
CA GLY A 84 9.37 -11.39 -6.63
C GLY A 84 8.97 -12.00 -7.96
N LEU A 85 9.59 -11.51 -9.05
CA LEU A 85 9.35 -12.06 -10.39
C LEU A 85 9.76 -13.53 -10.46
N ARG A 86 10.92 -13.87 -9.92
CA ARG A 86 11.41 -15.25 -9.88
C ARG A 86 10.52 -16.14 -9.02
N ALA A 87 10.12 -15.68 -7.84
CA ALA A 87 9.24 -16.41 -6.93
C ALA A 87 7.91 -16.75 -7.59
N PHE A 88 7.34 -15.80 -8.33
CA PHE A 88 6.12 -16.02 -9.12
C PHE A 88 6.32 -17.11 -10.19
N LEU A 89 7.40 -17.02 -10.98
CA LEU A 89 7.70 -17.99 -12.04
C LEU A 89 8.00 -19.39 -11.49
N GLU A 90 8.69 -19.47 -10.35
CA GLU A 90 9.08 -20.72 -9.69
C GLU A 90 7.99 -21.26 -8.74
N LYS A 91 6.83 -20.58 -8.64
CA LYS A 91 5.73 -20.93 -7.71
C LYS A 91 6.18 -21.11 -6.25
N ARG A 92 7.17 -20.34 -5.83
CA ARG A 92 7.66 -20.30 -4.44
C ARG A 92 7.28 -18.99 -3.79
N ARG A 93 7.46 -18.93 -2.46
CA ARG A 93 7.33 -17.65 -1.74
C ARG A 93 8.58 -16.78 -1.97
N PRO A 94 8.41 -15.47 -2.14
CA PRO A 94 9.54 -14.54 -2.12
C PRO A 94 10.18 -14.46 -0.72
N ALA A 95 11.44 -14.05 -0.68
CA ALA A 95 12.28 -14.07 0.51
C ALA A 95 11.74 -13.20 1.65
N TRP A 96 11.06 -12.08 1.34
CA TRP A 96 10.51 -11.18 2.36
C TRP A 96 9.40 -11.80 3.21
N HIS A 97 8.78 -12.91 2.77
CA HIS A 97 7.82 -13.64 3.61
C HIS A 97 8.49 -14.44 4.75
N GLY A 98 9.81 -14.62 4.72
CA GLY A 98 10.55 -15.32 5.77
C GLY A 98 11.11 -14.41 6.87
N ALA A 99 11.05 -13.09 6.68
CA ALA A 99 11.66 -12.11 7.59
C ALA A 99 10.68 -11.53 8.63
N THR A 100 9.40 -11.91 8.58
CA THR A 100 8.41 -11.49 9.59
C THR A 100 8.60 -12.31 10.88
N GLN A 101 9.64 -11.98 11.65
CA GLN A 101 9.65 -12.30 13.08
C GLN A 101 8.60 -11.42 13.75
N PRO A 102 7.58 -11.99 14.43
CA PRO A 102 6.65 -11.20 15.20
C PRO A 102 7.31 -10.76 16.52
N HIS A 103 7.21 -9.47 16.84
CA HIS A 103 7.28 -8.95 18.20
C HIS A 103 5.87 -8.62 18.67
#